data_AF-X1NAH3-F1
#
_entry.id   AF-X1NAH3-F1
#
_cell.length_a   1.000
_cell.length_b   1.000
_cell.length_c   1.000
_cell.angle_alpha   90.00
_cell.angle_beta   90.00
_cell.angle_gamma   90.00
#
_symmetry.space_group_name_H-M   'P 1'
#
loop_
_entity.id
_entity.type
_entity.pdbx_description
1 polymer ?
#
loop_
_entity_poly.entity_id
_entity_poly.type
_entity_poly.pdbx_seq_one_letter_code
_entity_poly.pdbx_strand_id
1 'polypeptide(L)'
;MLDFNSISTCILLIFIGFNIGVLSGFFGVGGSFIITPLLNILGLPMINAVGTGLTFSVIASSFGGIRHYLAGNAIIKISLIVGFISFVGIRISQPLVIYLNRLNAAGFYIRMVYIILLLVLGILTLRKRQFAQSLSSTPHLSLLGRIRNLSPQISLGYSYSP
;
A
#
# COMPACT_ATOMS: atom_id res chain seq x y z
N MET A 1 -24.48 18.83 7.82
CA MET A 1 -23.16 19.42 8.13
C MET A 1 -22.66 18.74 9.39
N LEU A 2 -21.46 18.17 9.38
CA LEU A 2 -20.88 17.57 10.59
C LEU A 2 -20.30 18.71 11.44
N ASP A 3 -20.87 18.94 12.61
CA ASP A 3 -20.35 19.94 13.53
C ASP A 3 -19.10 19.39 14.21
N PHE A 4 -17.93 19.86 13.74
CA PHE A 4 -16.60 19.54 14.30
C PHE A 4 -16.37 20.10 15.71
N ASN A 5 -17.38 20.78 16.28
CA ASN A 5 -17.28 21.43 17.58
C ASN A 5 -17.70 20.52 18.75
N SER A 6 -18.32 19.37 18.46
CA SER A 6 -18.76 18.42 19.50
C SER A 6 -17.64 17.44 19.87
N ILE A 7 -17.38 17.31 21.17
CA ILE A 7 -16.38 16.37 21.75
C ILE A 7 -16.59 14.94 21.22
N SER A 8 -17.85 14.55 21.02
CA SER A 8 -18.26 13.23 20.52
C SER A 8 -17.74 12.96 19.11
N THR A 9 -17.73 13.96 18.23
CA THR A 9 -17.25 13.84 16.85
C THR A 9 -15.74 13.62 16.83
N CYS A 10 -15.00 14.32 17.70
CA CYS A 10 -13.55 14.15 17.85
C CYS A 10 -13.18 12.75 18.31
N ILE A 11 -13.87 12.21 19.32
CA ILE A 11 -13.67 10.84 19.81
C ILE A 11 -13.96 9.81 18.72
N LEU A 12 -15.03 10.00 17.96
CA LEU A 12 -15.41 9.10 16.87
C LEU A 12 -14.37 9.10 15.74
N LEU A 13 -13.84 10.28 15.38
CA LEU A 13 -12.74 10.43 14.42
C LEU A 13 -11.45 9.75 14.89
N ILE A 14 -11.09 9.88 16.17
CA ILE A 14 -9.92 9.22 16.76
C ILE A 14 -10.09 7.70 16.73
N PHE A 15 -11.26 7.18 17.10
CA PHE A 15 -11.52 5.76 17.11
C PHE A 15 -11.48 5.15 15.71
N ILE A 16 -12.08 5.84 14.73
CA ILE A 16 -12.01 5.48 13.32
C ILE A 16 -10.56 5.54 12.82
N GLY A 17 -9.84 6.61 13.13
CA GLY A 17 -8.43 6.78 12.75
C GLY A 17 -7.54 5.69 13.34
N PHE A 18 -7.77 5.28 14.59
CA PHE A 18 -7.05 4.20 15.25
C PHE A 18 -7.29 2.86 14.55
N ASN A 19 -8.55 2.49 14.30
CA ASN A 19 -8.88 1.25 13.61
C ASN A 19 -8.27 1.23 12.20
N ILE A 20 -8.41 2.32 11.44
CA ILE A 20 -7.81 2.44 10.10
C ILE A 20 -6.28 2.32 10.17
N GLY A 21 -5.64 2.94 11.17
CA GLY A 21 -4.19 2.87 11.37
C GLY A 21 -3.71 1.44 11.66
N VAL A 22 -4.41 0.73 12.55
CA VAL A 22 -4.12 -0.68 12.86
C VAL A 22 -4.30 -1.54 11.62
N LEU A 23 -5.45 -1.47 10.94
CA LEU A 23 -5.70 -2.24 9.72
C LEU A 23 -4.67 -1.90 8.62
N SER A 24 -4.35 -0.62 8.43
CA SER A 24 -3.33 -0.18 7.48
C SER A 24 -1.95 -0.75 7.81
N GLY A 25 -1.59 -0.81 9.09
CA GLY A 25 -0.34 -1.41 9.56
C GLY A 25 -0.25 -2.91 9.29
N PHE A 26 -1.37 -3.64 9.45
CA PHE A 26 -1.44 -5.08 9.15
C PHE A 26 -1.29 -5.38 7.66
N PHE A 27 -1.94 -4.59 6.80
CA PHE A 27 -1.90 -4.83 5.35
C PHE A 27 -0.67 -4.24 4.67
N GLY A 28 -0.01 -3.23 5.26
CA GLY A 28 1.20 -2.61 4.70
C GLY A 28 0.97 -1.79 3.42
N VAL A 29 -0.28 -1.67 2.94
CA VAL A 29 -0.65 -1.03 1.66
C VAL A 29 -1.01 0.46 1.82
N GLY A 30 -0.91 1.02 3.03
CA GLY A 30 -1.10 2.47 3.26
C GLY A 30 -2.55 2.95 3.44
N GLY A 31 -3.51 2.09 3.80
CA GLY A 31 -4.81 2.43 4.42
C GLY A 31 -5.81 3.29 3.64
N SER A 32 -5.37 3.89 2.54
CA SER A 32 -6.11 4.84 1.71
C SER A 32 -7.35 4.24 1.05
N PHE A 33 -7.38 2.92 0.91
CA PHE A 33 -8.52 2.17 0.41
C PHE A 33 -9.73 2.17 1.37
N ILE A 34 -9.54 2.49 2.66
CA ILE A 34 -10.64 2.64 3.63
C ILE A 34 -11.05 4.12 3.75
N ILE A 35 -10.07 5.01 3.76
CA ILE A 35 -10.29 6.47 3.89
C ILE A 35 -11.12 7.02 2.74
N THR A 36 -10.84 6.58 1.50
CA THR A 36 -11.54 7.08 0.30
C THR A 36 -13.06 6.87 0.36
N PRO A 37 -13.59 5.64 0.56
CA PRO A 37 -15.04 5.44 0.66
C PRO A 37 -15.64 6.06 1.93
N LEU A 38 -14.89 6.10 3.04
CA LEU A 38 -15.33 6.76 4.26
C LEU A 38 -15.59 8.25 4.03
N LEU A 39 -14.64 8.97 3.41
CA LEU A 39 -14.79 10.38 3.08
C LEU A 39 -15.96 10.62 2.10
N ASN A 40 -16.18 9.69 1.15
CA ASN A 40 -17.32 9.78 0.26
C ASN A 40 -18.66 9.65 1.00
N ILE A 41 -18.75 8.73 1.97
CA ILE A 41 -19.95 8.57 2.82
C ILE A 41 -20.17 9.80 3.71
N LEU A 42 -19.08 10.47 4.14
CA LEU A 42 -19.14 11.73 4.88
C LEU A 42 -19.56 12.94 4.03
N GLY A 43 -19.84 12.74 2.74
CA GLY A 43 -20.41 13.76 1.84
C GLY A 43 -19.38 14.47 0.96
N LEU A 44 -18.12 14.05 0.96
CA LEU A 44 -17.13 14.63 0.04
C LEU A 44 -17.31 14.07 -1.38
N PRO A 45 -17.20 14.93 -2.42
CA PRO A 45 -17.24 14.46 -3.80
C PRO A 45 -16.10 13.46 -4.02
N MET A 46 -16.40 12.38 -4.75
CA MET A 46 -15.50 11.23 -4.90
C MET A 46 -14.10 11.63 -5.41
N ILE A 47 -14.02 12.62 -6.29
CA ILE A 47 -12.75 13.12 -6.82
C ILE A 47 -11.85 13.75 -5.74
N ASN A 48 -12.43 14.45 -4.77
CA ASN A 48 -11.68 15.03 -3.64
C ASN A 48 -11.33 13.95 -2.61
N ALA A 49 -12.23 12.98 -2.39
CA ALA A 49 -11.99 11.86 -1.48
C ALA A 49 -10.79 11.00 -1.93
N VAL A 50 -10.71 10.67 -3.22
CA VAL A 50 -9.59 9.92 -3.81
C VAL A 50 -8.28 10.71 -3.71
N GLY A 51 -8.31 12.01 -4.00
CA GLY A 51 -7.13 12.88 -3.85
C GLY A 51 -6.58 12.89 -2.43
N THR A 52 -7.47 13.01 -1.44
CA THR A 52 -7.10 12.99 -0.02
C THR A 52 -6.51 11.64 0.40
N GLY A 53 -7.12 10.54 -0.07
CA GLY A 53 -6.62 9.19 0.17
C GLY A 53 -5.22 8.96 -0.40
N LEU A 54 -4.94 9.50 -1.60
CA LEU A 54 -3.60 9.44 -2.20
C LEU A 54 -2.57 10.19 -1.36
N THR A 55 -2.87 11.39 -0.88
CA THR A 55 -1.97 12.14 0.01
C THR A 55 -1.68 11.36 1.28
N PHE A 56 -2.71 10.78 1.92
CA PHE A 56 -2.51 9.92 3.09
C PHE A 56 -1.62 8.72 2.78
N SER A 57 -1.84 8.06 1.64
CA SER A 57 -1.05 6.91 1.19
C SER A 57 0.41 7.27 0.98
N VAL A 58 0.71 8.45 0.44
CA VAL A 58 2.09 8.94 0.27
C VAL A 58 2.76 9.11 1.62
N ILE A 59 2.09 9.77 2.58
CA ILE A 59 2.62 9.98 3.93
C ILE A 59 2.90 8.64 4.61
N ALA A 60 1.93 7.72 4.61
CA ALA A 60 2.07 6.41 5.21
C ALA A 60 3.22 5.59 4.58
N SER A 61 3.30 5.59 3.25
CA SER A 61 4.36 4.90 2.50
C SER A 61 5.74 5.51 2.75
N SER A 62 5.84 6.84 2.90
CA SER A 62 7.09 7.50 3.26
C SER A 62 7.59 7.04 4.63
N PHE A 63 6.72 6.99 5.64
CA PHE A 63 7.10 6.46 6.96
C PHE A 63 7.53 4.99 6.90
N GLY A 64 6.83 4.15 6.13
CA GLY A 64 7.23 2.76 5.92
C GLY A 64 8.59 2.65 5.23
N GLY A 65 8.82 3.43 4.18
CA GLY A 65 10.08 3.48 3.43
C GLY A 65 11.26 3.94 4.28
N ILE A 66 11.07 4.94 5.14
CA ILE A 66 12.06 5.39 6.11
C ILE A 66 12.46 4.24 7.04
N ARG A 67 11.49 3.52 7.62
CA ARG A 67 11.80 2.38 8.51
C ARG A 67 12.59 1.27 7.79
N HIS A 68 12.25 0.98 6.54
CA HIS A 68 13.01 0.03 5.71
C HIS A 68 14.41 0.52 5.36
N TYR A 69 14.58 1.83 5.19
CA TYR A 69 15.89 2.45 4.97
C TYR A 69 16.77 2.35 6.21
N LEU A 70 16.24 2.67 7.40
CA LEU A 70 16.97 2.52 8.66
C LEU A 70 17.34 1.05 8.97
N ALA A 71 16.55 0.09 8.51
CA ALA A 71 16.84 -1.33 8.68
C ALA A 71 17.96 -1.88 7.75
N GLY A 72 18.56 -1.05 6.89
CA GLY A 72 19.64 -1.46 5.97
C GLY A 72 19.19 -2.33 4.78
N ASN A 73 17.89 -2.66 4.69
CA ASN A 73 17.32 -3.54 3.68
C ASN A 73 16.69 -2.78 2.48
N ALA A 74 16.85 -1.46 2.39
CA ALA A 74 16.24 -0.67 1.32
C ALA A 74 17.06 -0.69 0.03
N ILE A 75 16.45 -1.18 -1.05
CA ILE A 75 17.04 -1.18 -2.40
C ILE A 75 16.66 0.13 -3.11
N ILE A 76 17.41 1.19 -2.81
CA ILE A 76 17.10 2.57 -3.24
C ILE A 76 16.97 2.68 -4.77
N LYS A 77 17.81 1.97 -5.54
CA LYS A 77 17.77 1.96 -7.01
C LYS A 77 16.40 1.52 -7.57
N ILE A 78 15.81 0.47 -7.01
CA ILE A 78 14.51 -0.04 -7.46
C ILE A 78 13.40 0.95 -7.12
N SER A 79 13.42 1.50 -5.90
CA SER A 79 12.40 2.47 -5.44
C SER A 79 12.40 3.73 -6.30
N LEU A 80 13.57 4.18 -6.75
CA LEU A 80 13.71 5.36 -7.61
C LEU A 80 13.12 5.14 -9.00
N ILE A 81 13.38 3.97 -9.60
CA ILE A 81 12.83 3.59 -10.92
C ILE A 81 11.31 3.47 -10.85
N VAL A 82 10.78 2.76 -9.86
CA VAL A 82 9.33 2.59 -9.68
C VAL A 82 8.66 3.94 -9.38
N GLY A 83 9.30 4.79 -8.57
CA GLY A 83 8.81 6.14 -8.29
C GLY A 83 8.72 6.99 -9.55
N PHE A 84 9.76 6.97 -10.39
CA PHE A 84 9.78 7.72 -11.64
C PHE A 84 8.71 7.26 -12.63
N ILE A 85 8.57 5.94 -12.81
CA ILE A 85 7.54 5.35 -13.69
C ILE A 85 6.14 5.72 -13.16
N SER A 86 5.93 5.66 -11.85
CA SER A 86 4.66 6.04 -11.22
C SER A 86 4.34 7.51 -11.46
N PHE A 87 5.32 8.40 -11.32
CA PHE A 87 5.14 9.83 -11.58
C PHE A 87 4.72 10.10 -13.02
N VAL A 88 5.39 9.48 -14.00
CA VAL A 88 5.03 9.61 -15.42
C VAL A 88 3.63 9.05 -15.69
N GLY A 89 3.30 7.88 -15.13
CA GLY A 89 1.97 7.28 -15.26
C GLY A 89 0.86 8.19 -14.71
N ILE A 90 1.07 8.83 -13.57
CA ILE A 90 0.11 9.77 -12.99
C ILE A 90 -0.09 10.98 -13.92
N ARG A 91 0.99 11.55 -14.45
CA ARG A 91 0.93 12.70 -15.36
C ARG A 91 0.13 12.40 -16.63
N ILE A 92 0.26 11.19 -17.17
CA ILE A 92 -0.50 10.74 -18.35
C ILE A 92 -1.98 10.50 -17.99
N SER A 93 -2.26 10.03 -16.76
CA SER A 93 -3.62 9.69 -16.32
C SER A 93 -4.46 10.92 -15.93
N GLN A 94 -3.84 11.99 -15.43
CA GLN A 94 -4.52 13.23 -15.01
C GLN A 94 -5.51 13.83 -16.04
N PRO A 95 -5.14 14.05 -17.32
CA PRO A 95 -6.05 14.67 -18.29
C PRO A 95 -7.33 13.86 -18.52
N LEU A 96 -7.25 12.53 -18.46
CA LEU A 96 -8.41 11.65 -18.58
C LEU A 96 -9.43 11.90 -17.46
N VAL A 97 -8.95 12.02 -16.23
CA VAL A 97 -9.80 12.27 -15.06
C VAL A 97 -10.42 13.67 -15.13
N ILE A 98 -9.66 14.67 -15.57
CA ILE A 98 -10.16 16.06 -15.72
C ILE A 98 -11.23 16.13 -16.82
N TYR A 99 -11.06 15.41 -17.93
CA TYR A 99 -12.05 15.35 -19.00
C TYR A 99 -13.37 14.75 -18.51
N LEU A 100 -13.32 13.63 -17.78
CA LEU A 100 -14.51 13.04 -17.14
C LEU A 100 -15.17 13.98 -16.12
N ASN A 101 -14.37 14.81 -15.43
CA ASN A 101 -14.90 15.76 -14.45
C ASN A 101 -15.70 16.88 -15.09
N ARG A 102 -15.31 17.35 -16.29
CA ARG A 102 -16.05 18.37 -17.03
C ARG A 102 -17.43 17.91 -17.50
N LEU A 103 -17.64 16.59 -17.65
CA LEU A 103 -18.93 16.00 -18.04
C LEU A 103 -19.90 15.82 -16.87
N ASN A 104 -19.55 16.32 -15.67
CA ASN A 104 -20.32 16.18 -14.42
C ASN A 104 -20.61 14.72 -13.99
N ALA A 105 -20.04 13.74 -14.68
CA ALA A 105 -20.24 12.31 -14.43
C ALA A 105 -19.04 11.65 -13.73
N ALA A 106 -17.93 12.37 -13.52
CA ALA A 106 -16.73 11.82 -12.89
C ALA A 106 -17.00 11.15 -11.55
N GLY A 107 -17.87 11.71 -10.70
CA GLY A 107 -18.19 11.13 -9.40
C GLY A 107 -18.70 9.69 -9.50
N PHE A 108 -19.60 9.42 -10.45
CA PHE A 108 -20.16 8.09 -10.68
C PHE A 108 -19.12 7.14 -11.29
N TYR A 109 -18.44 7.57 -12.36
CA TYR A 109 -17.45 6.73 -13.04
C TYR A 109 -16.26 6.38 -12.15
N ILE A 110 -15.70 7.36 -11.42
CA ILE A 110 -14.58 7.13 -10.48
C ILE A 110 -15.01 6.14 -9.39
N ARG A 111 -16.24 6.27 -8.87
CA ARG A 111 -16.78 5.34 -7.87
C ARG A 111 -16.91 3.92 -8.41
N MET A 112 -17.43 3.75 -9.63
CA MET A 112 -17.56 2.43 -10.25
C MET A 112 -16.20 1.79 -10.54
N VAL A 113 -15.26 2.54 -11.14
CA VAL A 113 -13.89 2.07 -11.38
C VAL A 113 -13.21 1.67 -10.08
N TYR A 114 -13.39 2.45 -9.02
CA TYR A 114 -12.83 2.15 -7.71
C TYR A 114 -13.37 0.83 -7.12
N ILE A 115 -14.68 0.62 -7.18
CA ILE A 115 -15.31 -0.63 -6.69
C ILE A 115 -14.83 -1.83 -7.50
N ILE A 116 -14.79 -1.72 -8.84
CA ILE A 116 -14.30 -2.79 -9.72
C ILE A 116 -12.84 -3.11 -9.41
N LEU A 117 -12.00 -2.09 -9.24
CA LEU A 117 -10.59 -2.26 -8.91
C LEU A 117 -10.42 -3.00 -7.58
N LEU A 118 -11.14 -2.59 -6.52
CA LEU A 118 -11.09 -3.27 -5.23
C LEU A 118 -11.60 -4.72 -5.32
N LEU A 119 -12.65 -4.96 -6.09
CA LEU A 119 -13.21 -6.30 -6.29
C LEU A 119 -12.20 -7.21 -7.02
N VAL A 120 -11.55 -6.70 -8.08
CA VAL A 120 -10.49 -7.42 -8.79
C VAL A 120 -9.30 -7.69 -7.87
N LEU A 121 -8.82 -6.69 -7.11
CA LEU A 121 -7.74 -6.89 -6.14
C LEU A 121 -8.11 -7.93 -5.07
N GLY A 122 -9.35 -7.91 -4.58
CA GLY A 122 -9.87 -8.90 -3.64
C GLY A 122 -9.85 -10.30 -4.23
N ILE A 123 -10.39 -10.48 -5.44
CA ILE A 123 -10.40 -11.78 -6.15
C ILE A 123 -8.97 -12.27 -6.43
N LEU A 124 -8.09 -11.40 -6.92
CA LEU A 124 -6.69 -11.77 -7.20
C LEU A 124 -5.94 -12.21 -5.94
N THR A 125 -6.20 -11.56 -4.81
CA THR A 125 -5.62 -11.94 -3.51
C THR A 125 -6.12 -13.31 -3.06
N LEU A 126 -7.41 -13.61 -3.27
CA LEU A 126 -7.99 -14.92 -2.98
C LEU A 126 -7.44 -16.01 -3.93
N ARG A 127 -7.27 -15.71 -5.22
CA ARG A 127 -6.70 -16.65 -6.20
C ARG A 127 -5.21 -16.93 -5.95
N LYS A 128 -4.41 -15.93 -5.56
CA LYS A 128 -2.97 -16.11 -5.28
C LYS A 128 -2.69 -17.06 -4.10
N ARG A 129 -3.60 -17.17 -3.12
CA ARG A 129 -3.47 -18.16 -2.03
C ARG A 129 -3.35 -19.59 -2.55
N GLN A 130 -4.00 -19.91 -3.68
CA GLN A 130 -3.96 -21.24 -4.27
C GLN A 130 -2.62 -21.55 -4.94
N PHE A 131 -1.94 -20.54 -5.50
CA PHE A 131 -0.68 -20.72 -6.24
C PHE A 131 0.56 -20.76 -5.33
N ALA A 132 0.58 -19.96 -4.26
CA ALA A 132 1.64 -20.01 -3.26
C ALA A 132 1.69 -21.35 -2.50
N GLN A 133 0.52 -22.01 -2.37
CA GLN A 133 0.38 -23.33 -1.75
C GLN A 133 0.82 -24.47 -2.69
N SER A 134 0.79 -24.25 -4.02
CA SER A 134 1.30 -25.22 -5.02
C SER A 134 2.83 -25.33 -5.04
N LEU A 135 3.56 -24.27 -4.66
CA LEU A 135 5.04 -24.29 -4.61
C LEU A 135 5.59 -24.96 -3.35
N SER A 136 4.88 -24.89 -2.21
CA SER A 136 5.27 -25.58 -0.98
C SER A 136 5.14 -27.11 -1.05
N SER A 137 4.49 -27.64 -2.08
CA SER A 137 4.24 -29.08 -2.26
C SER A 137 5.32 -29.79 -3.09
N THR A 138 6.41 -29.12 -3.50
CA THR A 138 7.53 -29.77 -4.20
C THR A 138 8.67 -30.11 -3.23
N PRO A 139 8.97 -31.41 -3.01
CA PRO A 139 9.95 -31.87 -2.00
C PRO A 139 11.42 -31.51 -2.30
N HIS A 140 11.73 -30.93 -3.47
CA HIS A 140 13.10 -30.63 -3.91
C HIS A 140 13.76 -29.45 -3.15
N LEU A 141 12.99 -28.54 -2.54
CA LEU A 141 13.55 -27.40 -1.77
C LEU A 141 14.02 -27.78 -0.35
N SER A 142 13.76 -29.02 0.09
CA SER A 142 14.31 -29.56 1.35
C SER A 142 15.83 -29.72 1.32
N LEU A 143 16.42 -29.89 0.13
CA LEU A 143 17.87 -29.99 -0.04
C LEU A 143 18.58 -28.65 0.13
N LEU A 144 17.99 -27.54 -0.33
CA LEU A 144 18.54 -26.19 -0.12
C LEU A 144 18.49 -25.76 1.35
N GLY A 145 17.51 -26.26 2.13
CA GLY A 145 17.47 -26.14 3.59
C GLY A 145 18.58 -26.95 4.29
N ARG A 146 18.90 -28.14 3.78
CA ARG A 146 20.04 -28.94 4.27
C ARG A 146 21.40 -28.31 3.92
N ILE A 147 21.54 -27.69 2.74
CA ILE A 147 22.78 -27.02 2.32
C ILE A 147 23.02 -25.74 3.12
N ARG A 148 21.95 -25.00 3.50
CA ARG A 148 22.06 -23.85 4.41
C ARG A 148 22.54 -24.25 5.83
N ASN A 149 22.22 -25.46 6.26
CA ASN A 149 22.65 -26.00 7.57
C ASN A 149 24.03 -26.67 7.53
N LEU A 150 24.68 -26.75 6.37
CA LEU A 150 26.11 -27.03 6.29
C LEU A 150 26.85 -25.70 6.51
N SER A 151 27.25 -25.49 7.76
CA SER A 151 28.14 -24.42 8.23
C SER A 151 29.26 -24.12 7.24
N PRO A 152 29.60 -22.84 6.97
CA PRO A 152 30.83 -22.52 6.25
C PRO A 152 32.01 -22.80 7.18
N GLN A 153 32.61 -23.99 7.07
CA GLN A 153 33.95 -24.26 7.60
C GLN A 153 35.02 -23.62 6.70
N ILE A 154 34.93 -22.31 6.52
CA ILE A 154 36.00 -21.54 5.89
C ILE A 154 36.53 -20.59 6.95
N SER A 155 37.57 -21.08 7.65
CA SER A 155 38.47 -20.30 8.47
C SER A 155 39.17 -19.26 7.58
N LEU A 156 38.56 -18.10 7.39
CA LEU A 156 39.26 -16.94 6.84
C LEU A 156 40.13 -16.35 7.95
N GLY A 157 41.39 -16.75 7.95
CA GLY A 157 42.44 -16.15 8.75
C GLY A 157 42.62 -14.68 8.38
N TYR A 158 41.97 -13.80 9.13
CA TYR A 158 42.32 -12.39 9.17
C TYR A 158 43.00 -12.13 10.51
N SER A 159 44.34 -12.10 10.46
CA SER A 159 45.17 -11.49 11.50
C SER A 159 44.81 -10.02 11.62
N TYR A 160 44.24 -9.65 12.76
CA TYR A 160 44.30 -8.27 13.25
C TYR A 160 45.59 -8.14 14.06
N SER A 161 46.53 -7.34 13.57
CA SER A 161 47.64 -6.80 14.38
C SER A 161 47.27 -5.39 14.84
N PRO A 162 47.69 -5.00 16.05
CA PRO A 162 47.14 -3.89 16.83
C PRO A 162 47.46 -2.50 16.29
#